data_AF-A0A4D7C914-F1
#
_entry.id   AF-A0A4D7C914-F1
#
_cell.length_a   1.000
_cell.length_b   1.000
_cell.length_c   1.000
_cell.angle_alpha   90.00
_cell.angle_beta   90.00
_cell.angle_gamma   90.00
#
_symmetry.space_group_name_H-M   'P 1'
#
loop_
_entity.id
_entity.type
_entity.pdbx_description
1 polymer ?
#
loop_
_entity_poly.entity_id
_entity_poly.type
_entity_poly.pdbx_seq_one_letter_code
_entity_poly.pdbx_strand_id
1 'polypeptide(L)' 'MAQPHKTLEKLLAGTKTLRFAEFEALLDACGFELKRTRGSHRIYTHPRADRPLRA' A
#
# COMPACT_ATOMS: atom_id res chain seq x y z
N MET A 1 2.29 2.23 -15.99
CA MET A 1 1.71 1.04 -15.32
C MET A 1 2.46 0.82 -14.02
N ALA A 2 1.78 0.76 -12.88
CA ALA A 2 2.43 0.41 -11.61
C ALA A 2 2.79 -1.09 -11.62
N GLN A 3 3.99 -1.44 -11.18
CA GLN A 3 4.45 -2.84 -11.14
C GLN A 3 4.63 -3.26 -9.68
N PRO A 4 3.57 -3.79 -9.02
CA PRO A 4 3.58 -4.06 -7.59
C PRO A 4 4.69 -5.05 -7.18
N HIS A 5 5.03 -6.02 -8.03
CA HIS A 5 6.16 -6.93 -7.79
C HIS A 5 7.50 -6.18 -7.64
N LYS A 6 7.84 -5.28 -8.59
CA LYS A 6 9.08 -4.49 -8.51
C LYS A 6 9.10 -3.55 -7.34
N THR A 7 7.93 -3.01 -6.98
CA THR A 7 7.78 -2.18 -5.79
C THR A 7 8.10 -2.97 -4.53
N LEU A 8 7.58 -4.20 -4.41
CA LEU A 8 7.87 -5.09 -3.29
C LEU A 8 9.36 -5.44 -3.24
N GLU A 9 9.97 -5.80 -4.37
CA GLU A 9 11.41 -6.09 -4.45
C GLU A 9 12.27 -4.91 -3.96
N LYS A 10 11.93 -3.68 -4.36
CA LYS A 10 12.61 -2.46 -3.89
C LYS A 10 12.47 -2.26 -2.37
N LEU A 11 11.27 -2.48 -1.83
CA LEU A 11 11.03 -2.36 -0.39
C LEU A 11 11.83 -3.41 0.39
N LEU A 12 11.85 -4.65 -0.08
CA LEU A 12 12.65 -5.73 0.50
C LEU A 12 14.16 -5.47 0.39
N ALA A 13 14.60 -4.78 -0.66
CA ALA A 13 15.99 -4.31 -0.81
C ALA A 13 16.34 -3.11 0.10
N GLY A 14 15.41 -2.64 0.95
CA GLY A 14 15.66 -1.58 1.93
C GLY A 14 15.41 -0.16 1.41
N THR A 15 14.71 -0.01 0.28
CA THR A 15 14.36 1.31 -0.25
C THR A 15 13.43 2.05 0.73
N LYS A 16 13.80 3.27 1.12
CA LYS A 16 13.00 4.13 2.02
C LYS A 16 12.06 5.09 1.30
N THR A 17 12.21 5.22 -0.02
CA THR A 17 11.46 6.18 -0.84
C THR A 17 10.58 5.44 -1.83
N LEU A 18 9.27 5.66 -1.77
CA LEU A 18 8.29 5.08 -2.66
C LEU A 18 7.30 6.15 -3.11
N ARG A 19 6.93 6.17 -4.40
CA ARG A 19 5.86 7.07 -4.84
C ARG A 19 4.53 6.57 -4.30
N PHE A 20 3.64 7.50 -3.94
CA PHE A 20 2.35 7.14 -3.36
C PHE A 20 1.52 6.19 -4.25
N ALA A 21 1.53 6.41 -5.56
CA ALA A 21 0.84 5.55 -6.53
C ALA A 21 1.41 4.11 -6.58
N GLU A 22 2.71 3.93 -6.32
CA GLU A 22 3.33 2.61 -6.24
C GLU A 22 2.92 1.89 -4.95
N PHE A 23 2.73 2.65 -3.87
CA PHE A 23 2.21 2.13 -2.60
C PHE A 23 0.74 1.71 -2.72
N GLU A 24 -0.12 2.55 -3.30
CA GLU A 24 -1.53 2.22 -3.57
C GLU A 24 -1.67 0.96 -4.42
N ALA A 25 -0.89 0.85 -5.51
CA ALA A 25 -0.91 -0.33 -6.36
C ALA A 25 -0.39 -1.60 -5.65
N LEU A 26 0.58 -1.47 -4.74
CA LEU A 26 1.04 -2.60 -3.93
C LEU A 26 -0.05 -3.06 -2.96
N LEU A 27 -0.72 -2.12 -2.28
CA LEU A 27 -1.79 -2.44 -1.35
C LEU A 27 -2.97 -3.14 -2.04
N ASP A 28 -3.40 -2.62 -3.19
CA ASP A 28 -4.44 -3.23 -4.02
C ASP A 28 -4.07 -4.67 -4.44
N ALA A 29 -2.83 -4.87 -4.92
CA ALA A 29 -2.33 -6.20 -5.28
C ALA A 29 -2.22 -7.17 -4.08
N CYS A 30 -1.99 -6.64 -2.88
CA CYS A 30 -2.02 -7.40 -1.63
C CYS A 30 -3.43 -7.65 -1.09
N GLY A 31 -4.49 -7.18 -1.77
CA GLY A 31 -5.89 -7.34 -1.37
C GLY A 31 -6.35 -6.38 -0.28
N PHE A 32 -5.62 -5.29 -0.04
CA PHE A 32 -6.08 -4.22 0.85
C PHE A 32 -7.09 -3.34 0.14
N GLU A 33 -8.15 -3.00 0.84
CA GLU A 33 -9.21 -2.13 0.34
C GLU A 33 -9.15 -0.76 1.02
N LEU A 34 -9.32 0.31 0.25
CA LEU A 34 -9.41 1.67 0.78
C LEU A 34 -10.76 1.85 1.50
N LYS A 35 -10.71 1.97 2.83
CA LYS A 35 -11.90 2.14 3.67
C LYS A 35 -12.29 3.61 3.87
N ARG A 36 -11.29 4.50 4.00
CA ARG A 36 -11.53 5.92 4.28
C ARG A 36 -10.38 6.78 3.81
N THR A 37 -10.71 7.95 3.29
CA THR A 37 -9.77 9.04 2.97
C THR A 37 -10.15 10.30 3.75
N ARG A 38 -9.17 10.95 4.39
CA ARG A 38 -9.32 12.27 5.01
C ARG A 38 -8.12 13.13 4.64
N GLY A 39 -8.27 13.94 3.60
CA GLY A 39 -7.13 14.63 2.99
C GLY A 39 -6.14 13.61 2.41
N SER A 40 -4.83 13.80 2.68
CA SER A 40 -3.80 12.84 2.27
C SER A 40 -3.81 11.54 3.07
N HIS A 41 -4.44 11.53 4.26
CA HIS A 41 -4.46 10.37 5.14
C HIS A 41 -5.44 9.32 4.63
N ARG A 42 -4.96 8.09 4.44
CA ARG A 42 -5.76 6.98 3.94
C ARG A 42 -5.73 5.81 4.91
N ILE A 43 -6.89 5.17 5.08
CA ILE A 43 -7.06 4.00 5.92
C ILE A 43 -7.44 2.82 5.02
N TYR A 44 -6.63 1.77 5.06
CA TYR A 44 -6.82 0.54 4.33
C TYR A 44 -7.16 -0.61 5.28
N THR A 45 -8.00 -1.52 4.83
CA THR A 45 -8.38 -2.74 5.57
C THR A 45 -8.11 -3.97 4.74
N HIS A 46 -7.82 -5.09 5.39
CA HIS A 46 -7.66 -6.39 4.75
C HIS A 46 -8.37 -7.44 5.60
N PRO A 47 -9.13 -8.39 5.01
CA PRO A 47 -9.95 -9.34 5.77
C PRO A 47 -9.14 -10.26 6.70
N ARG A 48 -7.87 -10.50 6.38
CA ARG A 48 -6.94 -11.30 7.22
C ARG A 48 -6.07 -10.48 8.18
N ALA A 49 -6.21 -9.16 8.19
CA ALA A 49 -5.45 -8.28 9.07
C ALA A 49 -6.32 -7.85 10.26
N ASP A 50 -5.83 -8.08 11.47
CA ASP A 50 -6.53 -7.70 12.72
C ASP A 50 -6.71 -6.18 12.86
N ARG A 51 -5.78 -5.40 12.27
CA ARG A 51 -5.76 -3.94 12.39
C ARG A 51 -5.71 -3.25 11.02
N PRO A 52 -6.40 -2.11 10.85
CA PRO A 52 -6.28 -1.29 9.63
C PRO A 52 -4.87 -0.71 9.46
N LEU A 53 -4.42 -0.67 8.20
CA LEU A 53 -3.21 0.02 7.79
C LEU A 53 -3.53 1.51 7.57
N ARG A 54 -2.70 2.38 8.13
CA ARG A 54 -2.88 3.84 8.08
C ARG A 54 -1.69 4.45 7.36
N ALA A 55 -1.95 5.23 6.31
CA ALA A 55 -0.95 5.88 5.47
C ALA A 55 -1.08 7.41 5.56
#